data_AF-A0A0W0W5B8-F1
#
_entry.id   AF-A0A0W0W5B8-F1
#
_cell.length_a   1.000
_cell.length_b   1.000
_cell.length_c   1.000
_cell.angle_alpha   90.00
_cell.angle_beta   90.00
_cell.angle_gamma   90.00
#
_symmetry.space_group_name_H-M   'P 1'
#
loop_
_entity.id
_entity.type
_entity.pdbx_description
1 polymer ?
#
loop_
_entity_poly.entity_id
_entity_poly.type
_entity_poly.pdbx_seq_one_letter_code
_entity_poly.pdbx_strand_id
1 'polypeptide(L)' 'MAIINGNRSTKKEKIKAEISVDILKQIEQYCAWAKIDDVGYFIEEAAYFVFAKDKEWKQYQKSLKRAAKETA' A
#
# COMPACT_ATOMS: atom_id res chain seq x y z
N MET A 1 3.50 27.66 7.63
CA MET A 1 2.71 26.76 6.76
C MET A 1 1.91 25.83 7.65
N ALA A 2 0.63 25.61 7.35
CA ALA A 2 -0.30 24.91 8.22
C ALA A 2 0.15 23.47 8.51
N ILE A 3 0.23 23.12 9.79
CA ILE A 3 0.35 21.75 10.27
C ILE A 3 -1.05 21.13 10.11
N ILE A 4 -1.27 20.43 9.00
CA ILE A 4 -2.48 19.63 8.83
C ILE A 4 -2.29 18.39 9.70
N ASN A 5 -2.65 18.50 10.97
CA ASN A 5 -2.81 17.35 11.86
C ASN A 5 -4.13 16.66 11.49
N GLY A 6 -4.17 16.12 10.27
CA GLY A 6 -5.26 15.32 9.79
C GLY A 6 -5.20 14.00 10.52
N ASN A 7 -5.96 13.88 11.60
CA ASN A 7 -6.37 12.61 12.18
C ASN A 7 -7.24 11.86 11.14
N ARG A 8 -6.63 11.46 10.02
CA ARG A 8 -7.17 10.43 9.14
C ARG A 8 -6.95 9.15 9.90
N SER A 9 -7.90 8.84 10.78
CA SER A 9 -8.15 7.47 11.21
C SER A 9 -8.51 6.67 9.96
N THR A 10 -7.49 6.33 9.17
CA THR A 10 -7.60 5.34 8.11
C THR A 10 -8.00 4.06 8.82
N LYS A 11 -9.14 3.51 8.42
CA LYS A 11 -9.66 2.27 8.98
C LYS A 11 -8.66 1.18 8.62
N LYS A 12 -7.71 0.90 9.52
CA LYS A 12 -6.69 -0.13 9.33
C LYS A 12 -7.32 -1.47 9.64
N GLU A 13 -7.26 -2.39 8.70
CA GLU A 13 -7.69 -3.78 8.91
C GLU A 13 -6.48 -4.65 9.18
N LYS A 14 -6.60 -5.56 10.16
CA LYS A 14 -5.55 -6.54 10.42
C LYS A 14 -5.59 -7.61 9.35
N ILE A 15 -4.51 -7.73 8.60
CA ILE A 15 -4.32 -8.83 7.66
C ILE A 15 -3.49 -9.94 8.32
N LYS A 16 -3.86 -11.20 8.04
CA LYS A 16 -3.01 -12.35 8.35
C LYS A 16 -2.37 -12.79 7.04
N ALA A 17 -1.05 -12.68 6.96
CA ALA A 17 -0.29 -13.03 5.76
C ALA A 17 0.89 -13.93 6.14
N GLU A 18 1.20 -14.89 5.26
CA GLU A 18 2.39 -15.72 5.36
C GLU A 18 3.39 -15.23 4.32
N ILE A 19 4.62 -14.98 4.75
CA ILE A 19 5.72 -14.56 3.88
C ILE A 19 6.99 -15.35 4.19
N SER A 20 7.88 -15.45 3.22
CA SER A 20 9.19 -16.09 3.43
C SER A 20 9.98 -15.38 4.52
N VAL A 21 10.67 -16.17 5.36
CA VAL A 21 11.52 -15.68 6.44
C VAL A 21 12.62 -14.76 5.92
N ASP A 22 13.22 -15.08 4.77
CA ASP A 22 14.28 -14.27 4.16
C ASP A 22 13.77 -12.88 3.75
N ILE A 23 12.56 -12.83 3.21
CA ILE A 23 11.91 -11.58 2.79
C ILE A 23 11.54 -10.76 4.02
N LEU A 24 10.95 -11.38 5.05
CA LEU A 24 10.63 -10.68 6.30
C LEU A 24 11.89 -10.03 6.90
N LYS A 25 13.00 -10.76 6.94
CA LYS A 25 14.28 -10.25 7.46
C LYS A 25 14.79 -9.05 6.68
N GLN A 26 14.66 -9.05 5.35
CA GLN A 26 15.03 -7.90 4.52
C GLN A 26 14.12 -6.70 4.79
N ILE A 27 12.82 -6.92 4.95
CA ILE A 27 11.85 -5.88 5.29
C ILE A 27 12.20 -5.25 6.64
N GLU A 28 12.47 -6.07 7.66
CA GLU A 28 12.85 -5.59 9.00
C GLU A 28 14.15 -4.78 8.97
N GLN A 29 15.17 -5.24 8.23
CA GLN A 29 16.42 -4.51 8.06
C GLN A 29 16.21 -3.15 7.38
N TYR A 30 15.38 -3.12 6.33
CA TYR A 30 15.01 -1.88 5.65
C TYR A 30 14.26 -0.93 6.60
N CYS A 31 13.29 -1.44 7.34
CA CYS A 31 12.53 -0.67 8.31
C CYS A 31 13.43 -0.08 9.40
N ALA A 32 14.39 -0.85 9.91
CA ALA A 32 15.38 -0.37 10.88
C ALA A 32 16.27 0.74 10.31
N TRP A 33 16.76 0.59 9.07
CA TRP A 33 17.56 1.62 8.39
C TRP A 33 16.77 2.91 8.13
N ALA A 34 15.52 2.78 7.70
CA ALA A 34 14.63 3.89 7.37
C ALA A 34 13.91 4.51 8.59
N LYS A 35 14.11 3.95 9.80
CA LYS A 35 13.39 4.31 11.03
C LYS A 35 11.86 4.20 10.88
N ILE A 36 11.42 3.11 10.29
CA ILE A 36 10.00 2.74 10.18
C ILE A 36 9.69 1.72 11.28
N ASP A 37 8.78 2.07 12.18
CA ASP A 37 8.41 1.20 13.32
C ASP A 37 7.27 0.23 12.99
N ASP A 38 6.55 0.44 11.88
CA ASP A 38 5.37 -0.34 11.48
C ASP A 38 5.62 -1.06 10.14
N VAL A 39 5.73 -2.38 10.17
CA VAL A 39 5.81 -3.21 8.95
C VAL A 39 4.57 -3.03 8.07
N GLY A 40 3.41 -2.74 8.67
CA GLY A 40 2.20 -2.39 7.93
C GLY A 40 2.39 -1.15 7.06
N TYR A 41 3.11 -0.13 7.55
CA TYR A 41 3.44 1.05 6.77
C TYR A 41 4.34 0.72 5.57
N PHE A 42 5.34 -0.15 5.77
CA PHE A 42 6.16 -0.64 4.66
C PHE A 42 5.32 -1.35 3.59
N ILE A 43 4.38 -2.20 4.00
CA ILE A 43 3.49 -2.93 3.08
C ILE A 43 2.57 -1.97 2.32
N GLU A 44 2.01 -0.96 2.99
CA GLU A 44 1.19 0.08 2.35
C GLU A 44 1.99 0.84 1.28
N GLU A 45 3.19 1.31 1.61
CA GLU A 45 4.07 2.02 0.66
C GLU A 45 4.51 1.12 -0.51
N ALA A 46 4.84 -0.14 -0.24
CA ALA A 46 5.17 -1.10 -1.27
C ALA A 46 3.97 -1.35 -2.21
N ALA A 47 2.76 -1.47 -1.67
CA ALA A 47 1.54 -1.62 -2.46
C ALA A 47 1.28 -0.36 -3.32
N TYR A 48 1.44 0.84 -2.75
CA TYR A 48 1.32 2.09 -3.51
C TYR A 48 2.32 2.14 -4.67
N PHE A 49 3.55 1.72 -4.43
CA PHE A 49 4.56 1.66 -5.48
C PHE A 49 4.19 0.67 -6.59
N VAL A 50 3.72 -0.53 -6.22
CA VAL A 50 3.26 -1.54 -7.19
C VAL A 50 2.10 -0.99 -8.01
N PHE A 51 1.04 -0.46 -7.38
CA PHE A 51 -0.10 0.11 -8.11
C PHE A 51 0.29 1.29 -9.01
N ALA A 52 1.29 2.07 -8.61
CA ALA A 52 1.78 3.19 -9.40
C ALA A 52 2.69 2.76 -10.56
N LYS A 53 3.29 1.57 -10.56
CA LYS A 53 4.20 1.11 -11.61
C LYS A 53 3.58 0.06 -12.53
N ASP A 54 2.64 -0.73 -12.02
CA ASP A 54 1.98 -1.79 -12.76
C ASP A 54 1.06 -1.20 -13.85
N LYS A 55 1.44 -1.44 -15.11
CA LYS A 55 0.71 -0.95 -16.28
C LYS A 55 -0.60 -1.71 -16.49
N GLU A 56 -0.61 -3.02 -16.26
CA GLU A 56 -1.79 -3.86 -16.42
C GLU A 56 -2.83 -3.51 -15.36
N TRP A 57 -2.41 -3.34 -14.11
CA TRP A 57 -3.27 -2.88 -13.04
C TRP A 57 -3.92 -1.53 -13.37
N LYS A 58 -3.15 -0.57 -13.88
CA LYS A 58 -3.69 0.72 -14.31
C LYS A 58 -4.68 0.61 -15.47
N GLN A 59 -4.45 -0.30 -16.42
CA GLN A 59 -5.40 -0.55 -17.52
C GLN A 59 -6.68 -1.18 -17.00
N TYR A 60 -6.57 -2.17 -16.11
CA TYR A 60 -7.70 -2.81 -15.44
C TYR A 60 -8.54 -1.80 -14.63
N GLN A 61 -7.90 -0.90 -13.88
CA GLN A 61 -8.63 0.16 -13.17
C GLN A 61 -9.41 1.10 -14.12
N LYS A 62 -8.87 1.36 -15.33
CA LYS A 62 -9.59 2.16 -16.33
C LYS A 62 -10.79 1.42 -16.89
N SER A 63 -10.67 0.12 -17.16
CA SER A 63 -11.80 -0.68 -17.65
C SER A 63 -12.91 -0.80 -16.61
N LEU A 64 -12.57 -1.00 -15.33
CA LEU A 64 -13.54 -0.99 -14.23
C LEU A 64 -14.32 0.32 -14.15
N LYS A 65 -13.63 1.46 -14.25
CA LYS A 65 -14.27 2.78 -14.24
C LYS A 65 -15.21 2.99 -15.43
N ARG A 66 -14.89 2.40 -16.59
CA ARG A 66 -15.73 2.47 -17.78
C ARG A 66 -16.98 1.60 -17.61
N ALA A 67 -16.83 0.36 -17.14
CA ALA A 67 -17.94 -0.54 -16.89
C ALA A 67 -18.94 0.03 -15.87
N ALA A 68 -18.45 0.67 -14.81
CA ALA A 68 -19.30 1.33 -13.80
C ALA A 68 -20.08 2.54 -14.33
N LYS A 69 -19.63 3.18 -15.42
CA LYS A 69 -20.35 4.30 -16.06
C LYS A 69 -21.37 3.84 -17.10
N GLU A 70 -21.23 2.64 -17.63
CA GLU A 70 -22.16 2.06 -18.62
C GLU A 70 -23.34 1.33 -17.94
N THR A 71 -23.27 1.09 -16.63
CA THR A 71 -24.32 0.45 -15.79
C THR A 71 -25.06 1.42 -14.86
N ALA A 72 -24.72 2.72 -14.89
CA ALA A 72 -25.36 3.78 -14.12
C ALA A 72 -26.12 4.73 -15.05
#